data_AF-A0A937KBE6-F1
#
_entry.id   AF-A0A937KBE6-F1
#
_cell.length_a   1.000
_cell.length_b   1.000
_cell.length_c   1.000
_cell.angle_alpha   90.00
_cell.angle_beta   90.00
_cell.angle_gamma   90.00
#
_symmetry.space_group_name_H-M   'P 1'
#
loop_
_entity.id
_entity.type
_entity.pdbx_description
1 polymer ?
#
loop_
_entity_poly.entity_id
_entity_poly.type
_entity_poly.pdbx_seq_one_letter_code
_entity_poly.pdbx_strand_id
1 'polypeptide(L)'
;MSDMVKEELRLMILDFEIVTTKQLTKYPLLITHLKTLGGPEAFTHNFVGFVNTENPIVVFMNDFVVQFCEDSLNFQSENLPEFNPENYRDFINYEEDTFVIRTVSDAGRREFLRGYHREMRGNV
;
A
#
# COMPACT_ATOMS: atom_id res chain seq x y z
N MET A 1 -10.71 -11.03 3.47
CA MET A 1 -11.24 -9.90 4.24
C MET A 1 -12.66 -10.19 4.69
N SER A 2 -12.90 -10.19 6.00
CA SER A 2 -14.25 -10.37 6.56
C SER A 2 -15.17 -9.18 6.27
N ASP A 3 -16.49 -9.42 6.26
CA ASP A 3 -17.48 -8.36 6.00
C ASP A 3 -17.51 -7.30 7.10
N MET A 4 -17.20 -7.69 8.34
CA MET A 4 -17.04 -6.76 9.45
C MET A 4 -15.91 -5.77 9.19
N VAL A 5 -14.75 -6.25 8.73
CA VAL A 5 -13.59 -5.39 8.44
C VAL A 5 -13.85 -4.49 7.23
N LYS A 6 -14.56 -4.99 6.20
CA LYS A 6 -15.00 -4.14 5.08
C LYS A 6 -15.88 -2.99 5.54
N GLU A 7 -16.84 -3.26 6.42
CA GLU A 7 -17.75 -2.22 6.93
C GLU A 7 -17.02 -1.21 7.81
N GLU A 8 -16.10 -1.66 8.67
CA GLU A 8 -15.26 -0.75 9.45
C GLU A 8 -14.41 0.17 8.55
N LEU A 9 -13.73 -0.39 7.54
CA LEU A 9 -12.95 0.40 6.58
C LEU A 9 -13.84 1.38 5.80
N ARG A 10 -15.04 0.96 5.40
CA ARG A 10 -16.01 1.82 4.72
C ARG A 10 -16.39 3.02 5.59
N LEU A 11 -16.69 2.79 6.87
CA LEU A 11 -17.00 3.86 7.81
C LEU A 11 -15.79 4.78 8.03
N MET A 12 -14.57 4.24 8.12
CA MET A 12 -13.36 5.06 8.21
C MET A 12 -13.18 5.99 6.99
N ILE A 13 -13.52 5.52 5.79
CA ILE A 13 -13.44 6.34 4.57
C ILE A 13 -14.53 7.42 4.56
N LEU A 14 -15.74 7.08 4.99
CA LEU A 14 -16.88 8.02 4.99
C LEU A 14 -16.75 9.10 6.07
N ASP A 15 -16.26 8.72 7.24
CA ASP A 15 -16.12 9.57 8.42
C ASP A 15 -14.67 10.04 8.60
N PHE A 16 -13.92 10.19 7.51
CA PHE A 16 -12.47 10.43 7.54
C PHE A 16 -12.04 11.64 8.37
N GLU A 17 -12.92 12.63 8.56
CA GLU A 17 -12.66 13.83 9.37
C GLU A 17 -12.52 13.54 10.87
N ILE A 18 -13.12 12.45 11.35
CA ILE A 18 -13.12 12.07 12.77
C ILE A 18 -12.33 10.79 13.05
N VAL A 19 -11.76 10.15 12.02
CA VAL A 19 -10.90 8.98 12.19
C VAL A 19 -9.60 9.38 12.85
N THR A 20 -9.28 8.70 13.95
CA THR A 20 -8.01 8.85 14.66
C THR A 20 -6.94 7.92 14.09
N THR A 21 -5.67 8.29 14.25
CA THR A 21 -4.54 7.41 13.91
C THR A 21 -4.67 6.04 14.57
N LYS A 22 -5.14 5.97 15.82
CA LYS A 22 -5.37 4.72 16.55
C LYS A 22 -6.42 3.82 15.89
N GLN A 23 -7.47 4.41 15.29
CA GLN A 23 -8.44 3.64 14.52
C GLN A 23 -7.85 3.15 13.19
N LEU A 24 -7.00 3.96 12.57
CA LEU A 24 -6.32 3.61 11.32
C LEU A 24 -5.30 2.48 11.54
N THR A 25 -4.50 2.54 12.61
CA THR A 25 -3.45 1.55 12.93
C THR A 25 -3.99 0.32 13.67
N LYS A 26 -5.32 0.19 13.83
CA LYS A 26 -5.96 -1.05 14.30
C LYS A 26 -5.61 -2.24 13.41
N TYR A 27 -5.39 -1.98 12.12
CA TYR A 27 -4.99 -2.98 11.14
C TYR A 27 -3.57 -2.67 10.65
N PRO A 28 -2.73 -3.70 10.42
CA PRO A 28 -1.42 -3.50 9.82
C PRO A 28 -1.51 -2.83 8.45
N LEU A 29 -0.84 -1.68 8.34
CA LEU A 29 -0.82 -0.85 7.13
C LEU A 29 0.61 -0.51 6.75
N LEU A 30 0.99 -0.80 5.50
CA LEU A 30 2.22 -0.29 4.92
C LEU A 30 1.85 0.65 3.77
N ILE A 31 2.16 1.94 3.95
CA ILE A 31 1.91 2.97 2.93
C ILE A 31 3.23 3.38 2.31
N THR A 32 3.32 3.22 0.99
CA THR A 32 4.46 3.66 0.19
C THR A 32 4.04 4.81 -0.73
N HIS A 33 4.67 5.96 -0.57
CA HIS A 33 4.58 7.11 -1.46
C HIS A 33 5.63 7.00 -2.57
N LEU A 34 5.17 6.97 -3.82
CA LEU A 34 5.93 6.93 -5.05
C LEU A 34 6.19 8.36 -5.55
N LYS A 35 7.35 8.92 -5.21
CA LYS A 35 7.68 10.29 -5.61
C LYS A 35 7.77 10.39 -7.13
N THR A 36 6.94 11.24 -7.73
CA THR A 36 6.99 11.59 -9.15
C THR A 36 7.77 12.90 -9.34
N LEU A 37 8.66 12.94 -10.32
CA LEU A 37 9.34 14.16 -10.78
C LEU A 37 8.91 14.39 -12.23
N GLY A 38 8.34 15.56 -12.56
CA GLY A 38 7.96 15.88 -13.95
C GLY A 38 6.68 16.68 -14.17
N GLY A 39 6.02 17.18 -13.12
CA GLY A 39 4.78 17.97 -13.28
C GLY A 39 3.55 17.12 -13.63
N PRO A 40 2.42 17.75 -14.04
CA PRO A 40 1.11 17.10 -14.18
C PRO A 40 1.08 15.83 -15.06
N GLU A 41 1.91 15.77 -16.10
CA GLU A 41 1.98 14.62 -17.02
C GLU A 41 2.64 13.39 -16.38
N ALA A 42 3.50 13.57 -15.37
CA ALA A 42 4.12 12.46 -14.65
C ALA A 42 3.12 11.73 -13.74
N PHE A 43 2.07 12.42 -13.27
CA PHE A 43 1.04 11.86 -12.38
C PHE A 43 0.13 10.84 -13.06
N THR A 44 -0.02 10.85 -14.39
CA THR A 44 -0.88 9.88 -15.09
C THR A 44 -0.18 8.55 -15.38
N HIS A 45 1.11 8.44 -15.08
CA HIS A 45 1.90 7.24 -15.35
C HIS A 45 1.84 6.19 -14.24
N ASN A 46 1.26 6.51 -13.08
CA ASN A 46 1.14 5.55 -12.00
C ASN A 46 -0.18 4.78 -12.10
N PHE A 47 -0.16 3.54 -11.62
CA PHE A 47 -1.32 2.66 -11.66
C PHE A 47 -2.40 3.12 -10.68
N VAL A 48 -3.64 2.87 -11.07
CA VAL A 48 -4.80 2.93 -10.18
C VAL A 48 -5.52 1.59 -10.30
N GLY A 49 -5.71 0.90 -9.18
CA GLY A 49 -6.39 -0.39 -9.15
C GLY A 49 -5.95 -1.32 -8.03
N PHE A 50 -6.59 -2.48 -7.95
CA PHE A 50 -6.22 -3.56 -7.04
C PHE A 50 -5.23 -4.48 -7.74
N VAL A 51 -4.14 -4.83 -7.04
CA VAL A 51 -3.11 -5.72 -7.58
C VAL A 51 -3.26 -7.15 -7.10
N ASN A 52 -3.68 -7.35 -5.85
CA ASN A 52 -4.02 -8.67 -5.34
C ASN A 52 -5.13 -8.56 -4.28
N THR A 53 -5.96 -9.60 -4.19
CA THR A 53 -6.95 -9.80 -3.12
C THR A 53 -6.44 -10.73 -2.01
N GLU A 54 -5.30 -11.38 -2.23
CA GLU A 54 -4.60 -12.17 -1.23
C GLU A 54 -3.80 -11.30 -0.27
N ASN A 55 -3.39 -11.86 0.86
CA ASN A 55 -2.81 -11.15 1.98
C ASN A 55 -1.31 -10.83 1.76
N PRO A 56 -0.85 -9.56 1.87
CA PRO A 56 -1.62 -8.34 2.11
C PRO A 56 -2.34 -7.83 0.86
N ILE A 57 -3.54 -7.28 1.05
CA ILE A 57 -4.31 -6.64 -0.01
C ILE A 57 -3.54 -5.40 -0.48
N VAL A 58 -3.27 -5.32 -1.78
CA VAL A 58 -2.48 -4.22 -2.36
C VAL A 58 -3.33 -3.36 -3.27
N VAL A 59 -3.42 -2.09 -2.89
CA VAL A 59 -4.18 -1.05 -3.59
C VAL A 59 -3.22 0.00 -4.12
N PHE A 60 -3.29 0.24 -5.42
CA PHE A 60 -2.60 1.34 -6.07
C PHE A 60 -3.55 2.53 -6.20
N MET A 61 -3.14 3.63 -5.60
CA MET A 61 -3.84 4.92 -5.58
C MET A 61 -2.92 6.00 -6.13
N ASN A 62 -2.62 5.91 -7.43
CA ASN A 62 -1.73 6.85 -8.11
C ASN A 62 -0.34 6.86 -7.47
N ASP A 63 0.03 7.92 -6.75
CA ASP A 63 1.33 8.05 -6.08
C ASP A 63 1.43 7.23 -4.80
N PHE A 64 0.36 6.57 -4.36
CA PHE A 64 0.38 5.74 -3.16
C PHE A 64 0.16 4.28 -3.49
N VAL A 65 0.93 3.42 -2.82
CA VAL A 65 0.68 1.99 -2.73
C VAL A 65 0.34 1.70 -1.28
N VAL A 66 -0.85 1.13 -1.06
CA VAL A 66 -1.35 0.75 0.26
C VAL A 66 -1.38 -0.76 0.34
N GLN A 67 -0.65 -1.32 1.29
CA GLN A 67 -0.70 -2.74 1.63
C GLN A 67 -1.44 -2.88 2.96
N PHE A 68 -2.54 -3.60 2.94
CA PHE A 68 -3.44 -3.79 4.08
C PHE A 68 -3.51 -5.27 4.48
N CYS A 69 -3.45 -5.53 5.78
CA CYS A 69 -3.66 -6.86 6.34
C CYS A 69 -4.75 -6.84 7.40
N GLU A 70 -5.62 -7.84 7.41
CA GLU A 70 -6.64 -8.00 8.46
C GLU A 70 -6.05 -8.58 9.76
N ASP A 71 -4.95 -9.35 9.68
CA ASP A 71 -4.36 -10.09 10.78
C ASP A 71 -2.84 -9.83 10.91
N SER A 72 -2.43 -9.23 12.03
CA SER A 72 -1.04 -8.85 12.30
C SER A 72 -0.03 -10.00 12.26
N LEU A 73 -0.46 -11.24 12.47
CA LEU A 73 0.43 -12.41 12.46
C LEU A 73 0.80 -12.88 11.04
N ASN A 74 0.13 -12.37 10.01
CA ASN A 74 0.17 -12.93 8.66
C ASN A 74 0.53 -11.90 7.57
N PHE A 75 1.30 -10.85 7.86
CA PHE A 75 1.77 -9.93 6.81
C PHE A 75 2.80 -10.64 5.90
N GLN A 76 2.30 -11.38 4.91
CA GLN A 76 3.10 -12.17 3.96
C GLN A 76 3.56 -11.30 2.79
N SER A 77 4.64 -10.56 3.02
CA SER A 77 5.28 -9.69 2.03
C SER A 77 5.91 -10.43 0.84
N GLU A 78 6.05 -11.76 0.96
CA GLU A 78 6.79 -12.62 0.02
C GLU A 78 6.21 -12.62 -1.39
N ASN A 79 4.93 -12.24 -1.54
CA ASN A 79 4.27 -12.13 -2.83
C ASN A 79 4.67 -10.87 -3.63
N LEU A 80 5.45 -9.96 -3.02
CA LEU A 80 5.76 -8.63 -3.56
C LEU A 80 7.16 -8.14 -3.12
N PRO A 81 8.25 -8.84 -3.51
CA PRO A 81 9.61 -8.48 -3.10
C PRO A 81 10.04 -7.09 -3.57
N GLU A 82 9.49 -6.58 -4.68
CA GLU A 82 9.74 -5.20 -5.16
C GLU A 82 9.12 -4.14 -4.25
N PHE A 83 8.07 -4.50 -3.50
CA PHE A 83 7.32 -3.62 -2.62
C PHE A 83 7.92 -3.61 -1.22
N ASN A 84 8.53 -4.72 -0.82
CA ASN A 84 8.96 -4.96 0.55
C ASN A 84 10.49 -5.15 0.59
N PRO A 85 11.27 -4.06 0.72
CA PRO A 85 12.72 -4.18 0.95
C PRO A 85 12.97 -4.93 2.27
N GLU A 86 14.18 -5.40 2.53
CA GLU A 86 14.50 -6.19 3.75
C GLU A 86 14.00 -5.54 5.05
N ASN A 87 13.95 -4.20 5.09
CA ASN A 87 13.49 -3.41 6.23
C ASN A 87 12.02 -2.96 6.15
N TYR A 88 11.17 -3.55 5.30
CA TYR A 88 9.78 -3.13 5.14
C TYR A 88 8.97 -3.18 6.44
N ARG A 89 9.35 -4.07 7.36
CA ARG A 89 8.71 -4.23 8.67
C ARG A 89 8.79 -2.98 9.53
N ASP A 90 9.83 -2.16 9.35
CA ASP A 90 10.00 -0.89 10.07
C ASP A 90 8.99 0.18 9.63
N PHE A 91 8.23 -0.08 8.57
CA PHE A 91 7.23 0.82 8.01
C PHE A 91 5.79 0.27 8.13
N ILE A 92 5.61 -0.86 8.81
CA ILE A 92 4.28 -1.41 9.10
C ILE A 92 3.69 -0.62 10.26
N ASN A 93 2.59 0.07 9.98
CA ASN A 93 1.83 0.80 10.97
C ASN A 93 0.83 -0.15 11.64
N TYR A 94 1.06 -0.46 12.92
CA TYR A 94 0.18 -1.32 13.71
C TYR A 94 0.24 -0.95 15.20
N GLU A 95 -0.91 -0.58 15.76
CA GLU A 95 -1.09 -0.15 17.15
C GLU A 95 -0.11 0.94 17.64
N GLU A 96 0.44 1.74 16.72
CA GLU A 96 1.43 2.77 17.01
C GLU A 96 0.84 4.19 17.04
N ASP A 97 1.48 5.06 17.81
CA ASP A 97 1.09 6.47 17.97
C ASP A 97 1.63 7.37 16.84
N THR A 98 2.71 6.95 16.19
CA THR A 98 3.34 7.70 15.09
C THR A 98 3.14 6.94 13.79
N PHE A 99 2.49 7.58 12.82
CA PHE A 99 2.24 6.99 11.51
C PHE A 99 3.42 7.24 10.57
N VAL A 100 4.00 6.18 10.01
CA VAL A 100 5.15 6.24 9.11
C VAL A 100 4.74 5.96 7.67
N ILE A 101 5.15 6.85 6.76
CA ILE A 101 4.99 6.68 5.32
C ILE A 101 6.36 6.44 4.68
N ARG A 102 6.52 5.28 4.04
CA ARG A 102 7.72 5.00 3.25
C ARG A 102 7.70 5.85 1.99
N THR A 103 8.82 6.49 1.66
CA THR A 103 8.94 7.25 0.41
C THR A 103 9.95 6.60 -0.53
N VAL A 104 9.55 6.34 -1.76
CA VAL A 104 10.38 5.80 -2.84
C VAL A 104 10.69 6.90 -3.83
N SER A 105 11.96 6.99 -4.25
CA SER A 105 12.39 7.98 -5.26
C SER A 105 11.79 7.69 -6.63
N ASP A 106 11.75 8.68 -7.52
CA ASP A 106 11.25 8.51 -8.88
C ASP A 106 12.05 7.47 -9.70
N ALA A 107 13.35 7.32 -9.42
CA ALA A 107 14.16 6.25 -9.98
C ALA A 107 13.70 4.87 -9.49
N GLY A 108 13.49 4.73 -8.17
CA GLY A 108 12.95 3.50 -7.57
C GLY A 108 11.54 3.18 -8.06
N ARG A 109 10.69 4.20 -8.23
CA ARG A 109 9.34 4.08 -8.80
C ARG A 109 9.38 3.51 -10.21
N ARG A 110 10.27 3.99 -11.08
CA ARG A 110 10.39 3.45 -12.45
C ARG A 110 10.85 2.00 -12.47
N GLU A 111 11.79 1.64 -11.61
CA GLU A 111 12.26 0.25 -11.47
C GLU A 111 11.12 -0.65 -10.97
N PHE A 112 10.40 -0.17 -9.97
CA PHE A 112 9.19 -0.78 -9.42
C PHE A 112 8.11 -1.06 -10.49
N LEU A 113 7.70 -0.04 -11.26
CA LEU A 113 6.68 -0.20 -12.30
C LEU A 113 7.13 -1.19 -13.40
N ARG A 114 8.44 -1.23 -13.70
CA ARG A 114 9.01 -2.21 -14.64
C ARG A 114 8.98 -3.64 -14.10
N GLY A 115 9.23 -3.84 -12.81
CA GLY A 115 9.10 -5.14 -12.13
C GLY A 115 7.69 -5.68 -12.26
N TYR A 116 6.72 -4.92 -11.77
CA TYR A 116 5.30 -5.27 -11.82
C TYR A 116 4.80 -5.57 -13.25
N HIS A 117 5.19 -4.77 -14.24
CA HIS A 117 4.85 -5.01 -15.63
C HIS A 117 5.39 -6.33 -16.20
N ARG A 118 6.56 -6.80 -15.74
CA ARG A 118 7.14 -8.07 -16.20
C ARG A 118 6.36 -9.25 -15.64
N GLU A 119 6.02 -9.22 -14.36
CA GLU A 119 5.22 -10.28 -13.72
C GLU A 119 3.83 -10.40 -14.35
N MET A 120 3.16 -9.27 -14.58
CA MET A 120 1.82 -9.27 -15.19
C MET A 120 1.81 -9.68 -16.67
N ARG A 121 2.94 -9.59 -17.40
CA ARG A 121 3.07 -10.03 -18.80
C ARG A 121 3.58 -11.47 -18.96
N GLY A 122 4.15 -12.07 -17.92
CA GLY A 122 4.55 -13.48 -17.93
C GLY A 122 3.39 -14.47 -17.80
N ASN A 123 2.18 -13.98 -17.49
CA ASN A 123 0.97 -14.75 -17.28
C ASN A 123 -0.03 -14.66 -18.45
N VAL A 124 0.45 -14.41 -19.68
CA VAL A 124 -0.37 -14.42 -20.92
C VAL A 124 0.16 -15.46 -21.91
#